data_AF-A0A852AQL6-F1
#
_entry.id   AF-A0A852AQL6-F1
#
_cell.length_a   1.000
_cell.length_b   1.000
_cell.length_c   1.000
_cell.angle_alpha   90.00
_cell.angle_beta   90.00
_cell.angle_gamma   90.00
#
_symmetry.space_group_name_H-M   'P 1'
#
loop_
_entity.id
_entity.type
_entity.pdbx_description
1 polymer ?
#
loop_
_entity_poly.entity_id
_entity_poly.type
_entity_poly.pdbx_seq_one_letter_code
_entity_poly.pdbx_strand_id
1 'polypeptide(L)' 'WRLELGPAHGSFELPAHSCSGLRVRFLRLSGPPGQRWVRYLSHSDSYVLRL' A
#
# COMPACT_ATOMS: atom_id res chain seq x y z
N TRP A 1 -15.70 -35.43 11.24
CA TRP A 1 -15.31 -34.66 10.05
C TRP A 1 -14.41 -33.53 10.53
N ARG A 2 -13.20 -33.39 10.00
CA ARG A 2 -12.32 -32.25 10.31
C ARG A 2 -12.47 -31.27 9.16
N LEU A 3 -12.96 -30.05 9.42
CA LEU A 3 -13.04 -29.01 8.41
C LEU A 3 -11.63 -28.41 8.28
N GLU A 4 -10.88 -28.83 7.26
CA GLU A 4 -9.64 -28.15 6.89
C GLU A 4 -10.07 -26.85 6.18
N LEU A 5 -9.86 -25.71 6.82
CA LEU A 5 -10.21 -24.42 6.24
C LEU A 5 -9.09 -24.01 5.27
N GLY A 6 -9.43 -23.87 4.00
CA GLY A 6 -8.47 -23.43 2.98
C GLY A 6 -7.94 -22.02 3.26
N PRO A 7 -6.81 -21.64 2.62
CA PRO A 7 -6.27 -20.29 2.74
C PRO A 7 -7.31 -19.23 2.38
N ALA A 8 -7.40 -18.18 3.21
CA ALA A 8 -8.27 -17.04 2.97
C ALA A 8 -7.49 -15.94 2.24
N HIS A 9 -8.07 -15.42 1.17
CA HIS A 9 -7.52 -14.30 0.41
C HIS A 9 -8.10 -12.98 0.93
N GLY A 10 -7.25 -11.98 1.15
CA GLY A 10 -7.67 -10.66 1.62
C GLY A 10 -7.33 -9.55 0.63
N SER A 11 -8.33 -8.75 0.27
CA SER A 11 -8.15 -7.52 -0.51
C SER A 11 -8.34 -6.30 0.39
N PHE A 12 -7.34 -5.42 0.46
CA PHE A 12 -7.40 -4.20 1.27
C PHE A 12 -6.53 -3.08 0.73
N GLU A 13 -6.85 -1.86 1.18
CA GLU A 13 -6.10 -0.63 0.93
C GLU A 13 -5.75 0.06 2.23
N LEU A 14 -4.51 0.56 2.31
CA LEU A 14 -4.01 1.37 3.41
C LEU A 14 -3.66 2.77 2.86
N PRO A 15 -4.60 3.73 2.94
CA PRO A 15 -4.36 5.10 2.51
C PRO A 15 -3.39 5.80 3.46
N ALA A 16 -2.60 6.73 2.92
CA ALA A 16 -1.59 7.50 3.65
C ALA A 16 -0.52 6.65 4.38
N HIS A 17 -0.39 5.37 4.02
CA HIS A 17 0.58 4.45 4.61
C HIS A 17 1.45 3.79 3.53
N SER A 18 2.75 3.68 3.80
CA SER A 18 3.72 2.97 2.96
C SER A 18 4.31 1.81 3.75
N CYS A 19 3.97 0.58 3.37
CA CYS A 19 4.48 -0.62 4.01
C CYS A 19 5.99 -0.82 3.80
N SER A 20 6.58 -0.24 2.76
CA SER A 20 8.03 -0.28 2.51
C SER A 20 8.83 0.75 3.32
N GLY A 21 8.15 1.67 4.01
CA GLY A 21 8.79 2.80 4.69
C GLY A 21 9.30 3.89 3.72
N LEU A 22 8.94 3.82 2.44
CA LEU A 22 9.35 4.83 1.45
C LEU A 22 8.81 6.20 1.84
N ARG A 23 9.71 7.19 1.87
CA ARG A 23 9.39 8.57 2.18
C ARG A 23 10.02 9.51 1.17
N VAL A 24 9.18 10.20 0.40
CA VAL A 24 9.59 11.29 -0.49
C VAL A 24 10.08 12.46 0.37
N ARG A 25 11.37 12.79 0.26
CA ARG A 25 11.99 13.90 1.02
C ARG A 25 11.90 15.24 0.28
N PHE A 26 12.09 15.20 -1.04
CA PHE A 26 12.08 16.37 -1.90
C PHE A 26 11.51 16.02 -3.26
N LEU A 27 10.71 16.93 -3.82
CA LEU A 27 10.21 16.87 -5.19
C LEU A 27 10.68 18.14 -5.92
N ARG A 28 11.64 17.98 -6.82
CA ARG A 28 12.17 19.08 -7.64
C ARG A 28 11.42 19.10 -8.97
N LEU A 29 10.87 20.26 -9.30
CA LEU A 29 10.24 20.51 -10.59
C LEU A 29 11.13 21.50 -11.36
N SER A 30 11.39 21.21 -12.64
CA SER A 30 11.99 22.16 -13.57
C SER A 30 10.88 23.05 -14.14
N GLY A 31 10.78 24.29 -13.65
CA GLY A 31 9.74 25.22 -14.08
C GLY A 31 9.34 26.22 -13.00
N PRO A 32 8.30 27.05 -13.26
CA PRO A 32 7.78 28.00 -12.27
C PRO A 32 7.28 27.27 -11.00
N PRO A 33 7.29 27.95 -9.84
CA PRO A 33 6.80 27.37 -8.59
C PRO A 33 5.32 26.99 -8.71
N GLY A 34 4.96 25.81 -8.21
CA GLY A 34 3.61 25.27 -8.24
C GLY A 34 3.35 24.35 -7.04
N GLN A 35 2.07 24.06 -6.78
CA GLN A 35 1.66 23.17 -5.70
C GLN A 35 2.17 21.74 -5.94
N ARG A 36 2.52 21.05 -4.85
CA ARG A 36 3.12 19.72 -4.88
C ARG A 36 2.40 18.85 -3.85
N TRP A 37 1.96 17.68 -4.29
CA TRP A 37 1.20 16.75 -3.47
C TRP A 37 1.77 15.35 -3.62
N VAL A 38 1.83 14.61 -2.51
CA VAL A 38 2.24 13.21 -2.49
C VAL A 38 1.19 12.44 -1.72
N ARG A 39 0.76 11.29 -2.26
CA ARG A 39 -0.12 10.35 -1.58
C ARG A 39 0.55 8.99 -1.53
N TYR A 40 0.62 8.41 -0.34
CA TYR A 40 1.01 7.01 -0.17
C TYR A 40 -0.24 6.13 -0.18
N LEU A 41 -0.15 5.00 -0.86
CA LEU A 41 -1.18 3.97 -0.86
C LEU A 41 -0.47 2.61 -0.87
N SER A 42 -0.82 1.76 0.08
CA SER A 42 -0.42 0.35 0.06
C SER A 42 -1.65 -0.48 -0.24
N HIS A 43 -1.57 -1.36 -1.23
CA HIS A 43 -2.66 -2.25 -1.63
C HIS A 43 -2.18 -3.70 -1.52
N SER A 44 -3.06 -4.59 -1.10
CA SER A 44 -2.79 -6.03 -1.07
C SER A 44 -2.70 -6.60 -2.47
N ASP A 45 -1.63 -7.34 -2.78
CA ASP A 45 -1.56 -8.08 -4.05
C ASP A 45 -1.98 -9.55 -3.82
N SER A 46 -1.04 -10.39 -3.39
CA SER A 46 -1.29 -11.81 -3.05
C SER A 46 -1.31 -12.04 -1.53
N TYR A 47 -2.16 -11.30 -0.79
CA TYR A 47 -2.25 -11.46 0.67
C TYR A 47 -3.10 -12.69 1.04
N VAL A 48 -2.45 -13.72 1.59
CA VAL A 48 -3.06 -15.00 1.97
C VAL A 48 -2.89 -15.27 3.45
N LEU A 49 -4.00 -15.54 4.13
CA LEU A 49 -4.05 -15.95 5.53
C LEU A 49 -4.26 -17.47 5.60
N ARG A 50 -3.44 -18.17 6.38
CA ARG A 50 -3.66 -19.59 6.72
C ARG A 50 -4.38 -19.66 8.06
N LEU A 51 -5.47 -20.42 8.11
CA LEU A 51 -6.39 -20.54 9.24
C LEU A 51 -6.26 -21.90 9.91
#